data_AF-D3FTM8-F1
#
_entry.id   AF-D3FTM8-F1
#
_cell.length_a   1.000
_cell.length_b   1.000
_cell.length_c   1.000
_cell.angle_alpha   90.00
_cell.angle_beta   90.00
_cell.angle_gamma   90.00
#
_symmetry.space_group_name_H-M   'P 1'
#
loop_
_entity.id
_entity.type
_entity.pdbx_description
1 polymer ?
#
loop_
_entity_poly.entity_id
_entity_poly.type
_entity_poly.pdbx_seq_one_letter_code
_entity_poly.pdbx_strand_id
1 'polypeptide(L)' 'MFKRYPKKKKILYSLIILCFIVLETPLILLANTTEPFVLGMPFFLFWNLVWWFVLTGLFFIGYMTNWGSAESKEADIS' A
#
# COMPACT_ATOMS: atom_id res chain seq x y z
N MET A 1 -21.33 -3.24 -16.98
CA MET A 1 -20.26 -2.59 -17.77
C MET A 1 -18.99 -2.58 -16.93
N PHE A 2 -18.08 -3.56 -17.12
CA PHE A 2 -16.84 -3.62 -16.34
C PHE A 2 -15.88 -2.53 -16.83
N LYS A 3 -15.79 -1.44 -16.07
CA LYS A 3 -14.84 -0.34 -16.33
C LYS A 3 -13.42 -0.95 -16.30
N ARG A 4 -12.73 -0.93 -17.44
CA ARG A 4 -11.41 -1.54 -17.60
C ARG A 4 -10.40 -0.64 -16.89
N TYR A 5 -10.25 -0.83 -15.57
CA TYR A 5 -9.27 -0.07 -14.80
C TYR A 5 -7.89 -0.28 -15.41
N PRO A 6 -7.12 0.80 -15.66
CA PRO A 6 -5.77 0.68 -16.20
C PRO A 6 -4.97 -0.22 -15.28
N LYS A 7 -4.20 -1.16 -15.86
CA LYS A 7 -3.45 -2.19 -15.12
C LYS A 7 -2.65 -1.60 -13.95
N LYS A 8 -2.09 -0.41 -14.14
CA LYS A 8 -1.37 0.39 -13.13
C LYS A 8 -2.21 0.69 -11.88
N LYS A 9 -3.47 1.11 -12.03
CA LYS A 9 -4.38 1.39 -10.90
C LYS A 9 -4.70 0.10 -10.14
N LYS A 10 -5.00 -1.00 -10.83
CA LYS A 10 -5.25 -2.30 -10.18
C LYS A 10 -4.07 -2.78 -9.35
N ILE A 11 -2.85 -2.65 -9.89
CA ILE A 11 -1.62 -3.00 -9.18
C ILE A 11 -1.45 -2.13 -7.94
N LEU A 12 -1.62 -0.81 -8.05
CA LEU A 12 -1.50 0.12 -6.93
C LEU A 12 -2.48 -0.21 -5.79
N TYR A 13 -3.76 -0.41 -6.11
CA TYR A 13 -4.76 -0.81 -5.10
C TYR A 13 -4.44 -2.17 -4.48
N SER A 14 -3.99 -3.14 -5.28
CA SER A 14 -3.59 -4.46 -4.77
C SER A 14 -2.42 -4.37 -3.80
N LEU A 15 -1.42 -3.52 -4.10
CA LEU A 15 -0.26 -3.31 -3.23
C LEU A 15 -0.65 -2.63 -1.91
N ILE A 16 -1.56 -1.65 -1.94
CA ILE A 16 -2.07 -0.98 -0.74
C ILE A 16 -2.81 -1.97 0.15
N ILE A 17 -3.73 -2.77 -0.41
CA ILE A 17 -4.46 -3.80 0.34
C ILE A 17 -3.49 -4.82 0.95
N LEU A 18 -2.48 -5.26 0.19
CA LEU A 18 -1.45 -6.16 0.71
C LEU A 18 -0.68 -5.54 1.88
N CYS A 19 -0.28 -4.27 1.78
CA CYS A 19 0.40 -3.57 2.87
C CYS A 19 -0.49 -3.50 4.13
N PHE A 20 -1.78 -3.19 3.99
CA PHE A 20 -2.70 -3.20 5.12
C PHE A 20 -2.81 -4.59 5.76
N ILE A 21 -2.88 -5.66 4.96
CA ILE A 21 -2.90 -7.03 5.50
C ILE A 21 -1.60 -7.30 6.27
N VAL A 22 -0.43 -6.98 5.72
CA VAL A 22 0.86 -7.24 6.39
C VAL A 22 1.04 -6.40 7.65
N LEU A 23 0.43 -5.22 7.72
CA LEU A 23 0.50 -4.30 8.87
C LEU A 23 -0.48 -4.67 9.98
N GLU A 24 -1.71 -5.07 9.63
CA GLU A 24 -2.78 -5.44 10.57
C GLU A 24 -2.72 -6.91 11.01
N THR A 25 -2.29 -7.82 10.14
CA THR A 25 -2.29 -9.24 10.52
C THR A 25 -1.20 -9.52 11.55
N PRO A 26 -1.53 -10.32 12.59
CA PRO A 26 -0.57 -10.77 13.58
C PRO A 26 0.37 -11.85 13.01
N LEU A 27 0.74 -11.77 11.72
CA LEU A 27 1.74 -12.65 11.11
C LEU A 27 3.07 -12.57 11.87
N ILE A 28 3.39 -11.40 12.45
CA ILE A 28 4.53 -11.27 13.37
C ILE A 28 4.32 -12.06 14.66
N LEU A 29 3.11 -12.13 15.22
CA LEU A 29 2.88 -12.86 16.47
C LEU A 29 3.04 -14.38 16.27
N LEU A 30 3.01 -14.87 15.03
CA LEU A 30 3.42 -16.25 14.71
C LEU A 30 4.95 -16.42 14.70
N ALA A 31 5.72 -15.36 14.53
CA ALA A 31 7.18 -15.34 14.64
C ALA A 31 7.69 -15.13 16.09
N ASN A 32 6.79 -15.17 17.08
CA ASN A 32 6.98 -14.83 18.50
C ASN A 32 7.84 -15.82 19.32
N THR A 33 8.87 -16.42 18.73
CA THR A 33 9.81 -17.33 19.44
C THR A 33 11.26 -16.94 19.32
N THR A 34 11.58 -15.96 18.48
CA THR A 34 12.88 -15.30 18.51
C THR A 34 12.60 -13.86 18.86
N GLU A 35 13.42 -13.26 19.71
CA GLU A 35 13.45 -11.83 19.96
C GLU A 35 14.49 -11.21 19.01
N PRO A 36 14.31 -11.18 17.67
CA PRO A 36 15.27 -10.47 16.85
C PRO A 36 15.13 -8.98 17.18
N PHE A 37 16.24 -8.39 17.60
CA PHE A 37 16.40 -6.95 17.66
C PHE A 37 17.03 -6.50 16.34
N VAL A 38 16.44 -5.47 15.72
CA VAL A 38 16.98 -4.83 14.53
C VAL A 38 17.24 -3.37 14.86
N LEU A 39 18.48 -2.92 14.69
CA LEU A 39 18.91 -1.55 15.01
C LEU A 39 18.58 -1.11 16.46
N GLY A 40 18.62 -2.05 17.41
CA GLY A 40 18.29 -1.79 18.82
C GLY A 40 16.79 -1.69 19.13
N MET A 41 15.91 -1.95 18.16
CA MET A 41 14.46 -1.97 18.34
C MET A 41 13.90 -3.39 18.20
N PRO A 42 12.76 -3.70 18.87
CA PRO A 42 12.06 -4.96 18.65
C PRO A 42 11.70 -5.12 17.17
N PHE A 43 11.92 -6.31 16.61
CA PHE A 43 11.62 -6.58 15.20
C PHE A 43 10.18 -6.21 14.80
N PHE A 44 9.19 -6.44 15.68
CA PHE A 44 7.81 -6.03 15.42
C PHE A 44 7.67 -4.53 15.13
N LEU A 45 8.36 -3.70 15.92
CA LEU A 45 8.34 -2.26 15.76
C LEU A 45 9.02 -1.85 14.45
N PHE A 46 10.23 -2.38 14.21
CA PHE A 46 10.98 -2.12 12.98
C PHE A 46 10.18 -2.53 11.73
N TRP A 47 9.59 -3.72 11.75
CA TRP A 47 8.78 -4.26 10.67
C TRP A 47 7.56 -3.39 10.37
N ASN A 48 6.83 -2.98 11.41
CA ASN A 48 5.70 -2.05 11.26
C ASN A 48 6.13 -0.72 10.62
N LEU A 49 7.23 -0.13 11.10
CA LEU A 49 7.74 1.13 10.56
C LEU A 49 8.14 1.02 9.08
N VAL A 50 8.75 -0.11 8.67
CA VAL A 50 9.11 -0.37 7.27
C VAL A 50 7.85 -0.42 6.40
N TRP A 51 6.85 -1.22 6.77
CA TRP A 51 5.62 -1.35 5.97
C TRP A 51 4.78 -0.08 5.97
N TRP A 52 4.79 0.66 7.08
CA TRP A 52 4.18 1.98 7.16
C TRP A 52 4.84 2.96 6.18
N PHE A 53 6.17 2.95 6.09
CA PHE A 53 6.91 3.77 5.12
C PHE A 53 6.59 3.39 3.68
N VAL A 54 6.55 2.08 3.38
CA VAL A 54 6.15 1.57 2.05
C VAL A 54 4.73 2.02 1.69
N LEU A 55 3.78 1.89 2.61
CA LEU A 55 2.39 2.31 2.42
C LEU A 55 2.29 3.82 2.12
N THR A 56 3.04 4.63 2.87
CA THR A 56 3.14 6.07 2.64
C THR A 56 3.67 6.38 1.24
N GLY A 57 4.72 5.66 0.80
CA GLY A 57 5.26 5.77 -0.56
C GLY A 57 4.23 5.39 -1.65
N LEU A 58 3.44 4.34 -1.43
CA LEU A 58 2.37 3.94 -2.35
C LEU A 58 1.29 5.02 -2.46
N PHE A 59 0.87 5.62 -1.35
CA PHE A 59 -0.07 6.74 -1.36
C PHE A 59 0.50 7.96 -2.09
N PHE A 60 1.78 8.28 -1.87
CA PHE A 60 2.45 9.36 -2.58
C PHE A 60 2.50 9.12 -4.09
N ILE A 61 2.80 7.89 -4.52
CA ILE A 61 2.74 7.50 -5.94
C ILE A 61 1.30 7.61 -6.48
N GLY A 62 0.30 7.19 -5.70
CA GLY A 62 -1.11 7.35 -6.04
C GLY A 62 -1.51 8.81 -6.24
N TYR A 63 -1.02 9.69 -5.37
CA TYR A 63 -1.21 11.14 -5.49
C TYR A 63 -0.56 11.68 -6.76
N MET A 64 0.72 11.39 -7.00
CA MET A 64 1.43 11.83 -8.22
C MET A 64 0.78 11.31 -9.50
N THR A 65 0.18 10.12 -9.46
CA THR A 65 -0.47 9.50 -10.63
C THR A 65 -1.94 9.90 -10.79
N ASN A 66 -2.43 10.89 -10.03
CA ASN A 66 -3.81 11.38 -10.08
C ASN A 66 -4.82 10.21 -10.01
N TRP A 67 -4.61 9.27 -9.08
CA TRP A 67 -5.32 7.98 -9.11
C TRP A 67 -6.85 8.09 -9.09
N GLY A 68 -7.36 9.21 -8.56
CA GLY A 68 -8.78 9.54 -8.38
C GLY A 68 -9.35 10.51 -9.40
N SER A 69 -8.55 11.01 -10.35
CA SER A 69 -9.08 11.75 -11.49
C SER A 69 -9.95 10.79 -12.30
N ALA A 70 -11.26 11.06 -12.30
CA ALA A 70 -12.13 10.57 -13.35
C ALA A 70 -11.62 11.23 -14.64
N GLU A 71 -11.21 10.42 -15.62
CA GLU A 71 -11.01 10.89 -16.99
C GLU A 71 -12.30 11.65 -17.37
N SER A 72 -12.27 12.97 -17.29
CA SER A 72 -13.37 13.85 -17.68
C SER A 72 -13.39 13.86 -19.19
N LYS A 73 -13.91 12.80 -19.80
CA LYS A 73 -14.25 12.73 -21.22
C LYS A 73 -15.59 13.42 -21.49
N GLU A 74 -15.76 14.63 -20.98
CA GLU A 74 -16.98 15.44 -21.13
C GLU A 74 -16.70 16.83 -21.74
N ALA A 75 -15.49 17.07 -22.23
CA ALA A 75 -15.10 18.29 -22.92
C ALA A 75 -14.78 18.06 -24.41
N ASP A 76 -15.48 17.11 -25.06
CA ASP A 76 -15.39 16.88 -26.52
C ASP A 76 -16.79 16.89 -27.19
N ILE A 77 -17.78 17.49 -26.51
CA ILE A 77 -19.09 17.82 -27.08
C ILE A 77 -19.24 19.34 -26.96
N SER A 78 -18.48 20.09 -27.77
CA SER A 78 -18.76 21.50 -28.08
C SER A 78 -18.33 21.83 -29.50
#